data_AF-A0A3D5RBI2-F1
#
_entry.id   AF-A0A3D5RBI2-F1
#
_cell.length_a   1.000
_cell.length_b   1.000
_cell.length_c   1.000
_cell.angle_alpha   90.00
_cell.angle_beta   90.00
_cell.angle_gamma   90.00
#
_symmetry.space_group_name_H-M   'P 1'
#
loop_
_entity.id
_entity.type
_entity.pdbx_description
1 polymer ?
#
loop_
_entity_poly.entity_id
_entity_poly.type
_entity_poly.pdbx_seq_one_letter_code
_entity_poly.pdbx_strand_id
1 'polypeptide(L)'
;MQDVTSSKSLYYYLGLIALSKIFGKKVLFLFSGFGPVTGSFNKSLTKFILNKVDYIVLRDEMSEKFLEDLGIKVPYITAADAAFLANDIGSKQRVSENDNEKIVGISLRRWCADDLVINEMKK
;
A
#
# COMPACT_ATOMS: atom_id res chain seq x y z
N MET A 1 -0.20 -6.13 1.55
CA MET A 1 -0.54 -7.50 2.04
C MET A 1 -0.92 -7.38 3.51
N GLN A 2 -2.19 -7.59 3.87
CA GLN A 2 -2.71 -7.43 5.23
C GLN A 2 -3.85 -8.44 5.45
N ASP A 3 -4.08 -8.87 6.69
CA ASP A 3 -5.17 -9.81 7.05
C ASP A 3 -6.27 -9.19 7.94
N VAL A 4 -6.25 -7.87 8.15
CA VAL A 4 -7.17 -7.15 9.06
C VAL A 4 -8.65 -7.29 8.65
N THR A 5 -8.96 -7.42 7.37
CA THR A 5 -10.33 -7.60 6.86
C THR A 5 -10.63 -9.03 6.41
N SER A 6 -9.63 -9.80 5.96
CA SER A 6 -9.73 -11.23 5.62
C SER A 6 -8.36 -11.84 5.28
N SER A 7 -8.12 -13.09 5.70
CA SER A 7 -6.92 -13.85 5.29
C SER A 7 -6.92 -14.28 3.81
N LYS A 8 -8.07 -14.23 3.13
CA LYS A 8 -8.20 -14.74 1.74
C LYS A 8 -7.30 -13.98 0.76
N SER A 9 -7.32 -12.65 0.85
CA SER A 9 -6.49 -11.79 0.02
C SER A 9 -4.99 -12.02 0.29
N LEU A 10 -4.63 -12.20 1.56
CA LEU A 10 -3.25 -12.53 1.94
C LEU A 10 -2.79 -13.84 1.27
N TYR A 11 -3.58 -14.90 1.38
CA TYR A 11 -3.25 -16.20 0.78
C TYR A 11 -3.17 -16.15 -0.74
N TYR A 12 -4.05 -15.39 -1.39
CA TYR A 12 -4.00 -15.19 -2.84
C TYR A 12 -2.66 -14.62 -3.29
N TYR A 13 -2.19 -13.52 -2.68
CA TYR A 13 -0.90 -12.92 -3.03
C TYR A 13 0.28 -13.80 -2.65
N LEU A 14 0.25 -14.43 -1.48
CA LEU A 14 1.29 -15.36 -1.05
C LEU A 14 1.41 -16.56 -2.01
N GLY A 15 0.29 -17.08 -2.49
CA GLY A 15 0.24 -18.13 -3.50
C GLY A 15 0.85 -17.70 -4.83
N LEU A 16 0.54 -16.50 -5.32
CA LEU A 16 1.12 -15.96 -6.55
C LEU A 16 2.65 -15.80 -6.46
N ILE A 17 3.14 -15.34 -5.31
CA ILE A 17 4.59 -15.18 -5.09
C ILE A 17 5.25 -16.56 -5.06
N ALA A 18 4.70 -17.50 -4.30
CA ALA A 18 5.22 -18.86 -4.22
C ALA A 18 5.26 -19.52 -5.60
N LEU A 19 4.19 -19.40 -6.39
CA LEU A 19 4.12 -19.90 -7.75
C LEU A 19 5.18 -19.26 -8.64
N SER A 20 5.34 -17.94 -8.57
CA SER A 20 6.37 -17.22 -9.32
C SER A 20 7.77 -17.74 -8.99
N LYS A 21 8.06 -18.02 -7.72
CA LYS A 21 9.34 -18.60 -7.30
C LYS A 21 9.51 -20.06 -7.74
N ILE A 22 8.44 -20.86 -7.78
CA ILE A 22 8.47 -22.23 -8.33
C ILE A 22 8.87 -22.20 -9.82
N PHE A 23 8.36 -21.22 -10.58
CA PHE A 23 8.75 -21.01 -11.97
C PHE A 23 10.10 -20.29 -12.17
N GLY A 24 10.90 -20.13 -11.10
CA GLY A 24 12.22 -19.49 -11.16
C GLY A 24 12.17 -18.00 -11.50
N LYS A 25 11.03 -17.33 -11.35
CA LYS A 25 10.90 -15.90 -11.64
C LYS A 25 11.46 -15.05 -10.51
N LYS A 26 12.00 -13.88 -10.88
CA LYS A 26 12.37 -12.84 -9.92
C LYS A 26 11.11 -12.11 -9.45
N VAL A 27 11.03 -11.86 -8.15
CA VAL A 27 9.92 -11.17 -7.50
C VAL A 27 10.48 -9.98 -6.75
N LEU A 28 10.01 -8.80 -7.12
CA LEU A 28 10.33 -7.54 -6.46
C LEU A 28 9.05 -6.89 -5.95
N PHE A 29 9.09 -6.39 -4.72
CA PHE A 29 8.07 -5.48 -4.22
C PHE A 29 8.53 -4.04 -4.44
N LEU A 30 7.64 -3.21 -4.98
CA LEU A 30 7.92 -1.81 -5.25
C LEU A 30 6.95 -0.93 -4.46
N PHE A 31 7.50 0.03 -3.72
CA PHE A 31 6.78 1.05 -2.94
C PHE A 31 5.57 0.49 -2.19
N SER A 32 5.72 -0.71 -1.63
CA SER A 32 4.62 -1.48 -1.08
C SER A 32 4.52 -1.24 0.42
N GLY A 33 3.30 -0.90 0.88
CA GLY A 33 2.99 -0.91 2.30
C GLY A 33 2.77 -2.34 2.80
N PHE A 34 3.47 -2.72 3.86
CA PHE A 34 3.21 -3.93 4.63
C PHE A 34 2.47 -3.52 5.90
N GLY A 35 1.29 -4.10 6.11
CA GLY A 35 0.54 -3.82 7.32
C GLY A 35 0.48 -5.02 8.23
N PRO A 36 -0.12 -4.85 9.41
CA PRO A 36 -0.09 -5.86 10.44
C PRO A 36 -0.78 -7.12 9.92
N VAL A 37 0.01 -8.18 9.79
CA VAL A 37 -0.48 -9.55 9.71
C VAL A 37 -0.64 -10.02 11.15
N THR A 38 -1.86 -10.30 11.58
CA THR A 38 -2.19 -10.52 13.00
C THR A 38 -2.11 -11.98 13.40
N GLY A 39 -2.56 -12.91 12.53
CA GLY A 39 -2.56 -14.35 12.82
C GLY A 39 -1.16 -14.97 12.88
N SER A 40 -0.85 -15.79 13.89
CA SER A 40 0.46 -16.44 14.05
C SER A 40 0.85 -17.34 12.87
N PHE A 41 -0.12 -18.09 12.33
CA PHE A 41 0.05 -18.88 11.11
C PHE A 41 0.33 -17.98 9.90
N ASN A 42 -0.47 -16.92 9.72
CA ASN A 42 -0.30 -15.97 8.63
C ASN A 42 1.07 -15.28 8.69
N LYS A 43 1.55 -14.92 9.88
CA LYS A 43 2.89 -14.37 10.09
C LYS A 43 3.96 -15.36 9.65
N SER A 44 3.88 -16.61 10.09
CA SER A 44 4.86 -17.65 9.72
C SER A 44 4.89 -17.92 8.22
N LEU A 45 3.72 -18.02 7.58
CA LEU A 45 3.61 -18.23 6.14
C LEU A 45 4.13 -17.03 5.35
N THR A 46 3.75 -15.81 5.75
CA THR A 46 4.22 -14.57 5.15
C THR A 46 5.73 -14.46 5.28
N LYS A 47 6.28 -14.73 6.46
CA LYS A 47 7.74 -14.77 6.70
C LYS A 47 8.44 -15.74 5.77
N PHE A 48 7.93 -16.96 5.64
CA PHE A 48 8.53 -18.00 4.81
C PHE A 48 8.57 -17.60 3.33
N ILE A 49 7.49 -17.02 2.82
CA ILE A 49 7.36 -16.66 1.41
C ILE A 49 8.13 -15.37 1.10
N LEU A 50 8.03 -14.35 1.94
CA LEU A 50 8.76 -13.09 1.74
C LEU A 50 10.28 -13.30 1.82
N ASN A 51 10.77 -14.23 2.63
CA ASN A 51 12.20 -14.56 2.65
C ASN A 51 12.70 -15.26 1.36
N LYS A 52 11.83 -15.55 0.39
CA LYS A 52 12.19 -16.10 -0.92
C LYS A 52 12.14 -15.07 -2.04
N VAL A 53 11.69 -13.84 -1.78
CA VAL A 53 11.68 -12.79 -2.81
C VAL A 53 13.07 -12.20 -3.00
N ASP A 54 13.27 -11.49 -4.11
CA ASP A 54 14.60 -11.06 -4.54
C ASP A 54 14.96 -9.68 -3.98
N TYR A 55 13.97 -8.79 -3.84
CA TYR A 55 14.17 -7.44 -3.30
C TYR A 55 12.85 -6.80 -2.87
N ILE A 56 12.90 -5.90 -1.88
CA ILE A 56 11.72 -5.15 -1.42
C ILE A 56 12.04 -3.65 -1.33
N VAL A 57 11.18 -2.83 -1.94
CA VAL A 57 11.16 -1.38 -1.74
C VAL A 57 9.89 -1.05 -0.95
N LEU A 58 10.10 -0.50 0.24
CA LEU A 58 9.06 -0.08 1.17
C LEU A 58 8.69 1.37 0.92
N ARG A 59 7.43 1.69 1.24
CA ARG A 59 6.87 3.03 1.11
C ARG A 59 7.00 3.87 2.38
N ASP A 60 7.04 3.21 3.54
CA ASP A 60 6.93 3.87 4.83
C ASP A 60 7.66 3.09 5.93
N GLU A 61 8.11 3.80 6.96
CA GLU A 61 8.85 3.26 8.11
C GLU A 61 8.02 2.27 8.94
N MET A 62 6.69 2.40 8.95
CA MET A 62 5.82 1.44 9.63
C MET A 62 5.93 0.05 8.99
N SER A 63 6.01 0.01 7.66
CA SER A 63 6.22 -1.23 6.90
C SER A 63 7.60 -1.83 7.16
N GLU A 64 8.63 -1.00 7.30
CA GLU A 64 9.99 -1.41 7.68
C GLU A 64 10.00 -2.12 9.02
N LYS A 65 9.49 -1.45 10.07
CA LYS A 65 9.37 -2.03 11.40
C LYS A 65 8.59 -3.34 11.40
N PHE A 66 7.52 -3.42 10.60
CA PHE A 66 6.77 -4.67 10.45
C PHE A 66 7.61 -5.81 9.85
N LEU A 67 8.46 -5.54 8.84
CA LEU A 67 9.36 -6.55 8.27
C LEU A 67 10.42 -7.00 9.28
N GLU A 68 10.96 -6.07 10.07
CA GLU A 68 11.91 -6.35 11.15
C GLU A 68 11.28 -7.27 12.21
N ASP A 69 10.10 -6.90 12.72
CA ASP A 69 9.35 -7.67 13.70
C ASP A 69 8.98 -9.08 13.18
N LEU A 70 8.69 -9.18 11.88
CA LEU A 70 8.41 -10.46 11.23
C LEU A 70 9.69 -11.30 11.04
N GLY A 71 10.87 -10.67 11.07
CA GLY A 71 12.18 -11.29 10.88
C GLY A 71 12.47 -11.62 9.41
N ILE A 72 12.17 -10.68 8.52
CA ILE A 72 12.53 -10.75 7.10
C ILE A 72 14.02 -10.42 6.92
N LYS A 73 14.71 -11.21 6.09
CA LYS A 73 16.17 -11.16 5.88
C LYS A 73 16.59 -10.86 4.45
N VAL A 74 15.63 -10.75 3.54
CA VAL A 74 15.92 -10.34 2.15
C VAL A 74 16.36 -8.89 2.12
N PRO A 75 17.16 -8.47 1.13
CA PRO A 75 17.53 -7.07 0.99
C PRO A 75 16.28 -6.19 0.75
N TYR A 76 16.20 -5.09 1.49
CA TYR A 76 15.14 -4.10 1.35
C TYR A 76 15.64 -2.67 1.59
N ILE A 77 14.89 -1.69 1.10
CA ILE A 77 15.09 -0.26 1.38
C ILE A 77 13.74 0.42 1.61
N THR A 78 13.75 1.50 2.39
CA THR A 78 12.60 2.39 2.56
C THR A 78 12.77 3.63 1.68
N ALA A 79 11.73 3.97 0.93
CA ALA A 79 11.69 5.09 -0.02
C ALA A 79 10.35 5.82 0.03
N ALA A 80 10.27 6.99 -0.61
CA ALA A 80 9.01 7.71 -0.80
C ALA A 80 8.03 6.92 -1.68
N ASP A 81 6.73 7.25 -1.62
CA ASP A 81 5.71 6.62 -2.46
C ASP A 81 6.02 6.78 -3.97
N ALA A 82 5.64 5.79 -4.77
CA ALA A 82 5.79 5.81 -6.23
C ALA A 82 5.14 7.03 -6.89
N ALA A 83 4.12 7.63 -6.26
CA ALA A 83 3.47 8.85 -6.73
C ALA A 83 4.47 10.02 -6.92
N PHE A 84 5.57 10.05 -6.17
CA PHE A 84 6.61 11.07 -6.32
C PHE A 84 7.53 10.84 -7.53
N LEU A 85 7.46 9.67 -8.18
CA LEU A 85 8.16 9.40 -9.44
C LEU A 85 7.41 9.95 -10.65
N ALA A 86 6.15 10.37 -10.47
CA ALA A 86 5.39 10.97 -11.54
C ALA A 86 6.00 12.33 -11.92
N ASN A 87 6.53 12.43 -13.14
CA ASN A 87 6.79 13.72 -13.76
C ASN A 87 5.47 14.45 -14.00
N ASP A 88 5.50 15.79 -14.03
CA ASP A 88 4.35 16.69 -14.17
C ASP A 88 3.31 16.10 -15.15
N ILE A 89 2.28 15.45 -14.59
CA ILE A 89 1.30 14.69 -15.37
C ILE A 89 0.36 15.74 -15.96
N GLY A 90 0.70 16.21 -17.16
CA GLY A 90 -0.22 16.73 -18.17
C GLY A 90 -1.28 17.73 -17.70
N SER A 91 -1.05 19.00 -18.06
CA SER A 91 -1.97 20.13 -17.98
C SER A 91 -2.51 20.42 -16.58
N LYS A 92 -1.92 21.44 -15.93
CA LYS A 92 -2.61 22.25 -14.92
C LYS A 92 -3.85 22.87 -15.57
N GLN A 93 -4.93 22.09 -15.71
CA GLN A 93 -6.20 22.59 -16.15
C GLN A 93 -6.74 23.38 -14.96
N ARG A 94 -6.48 24.69 -14.96
CA ARG A 94 -7.07 25.59 -13.99
C ARG A 94 -8.58 25.44 -14.10
N VAL A 95 -9.22 25.09 -12.99
CA VAL A 95 -10.67 24.93 -12.88
C VAL A 95 -11.39 26.28 -12.98
N SER A 96 -10.66 27.41 -13.03
CA SER A 96 -11.22 28.76 -13.18
C SER A 96 -10.26 29.72 -13.88
N GLU A 97 -10.79 30.55 -14.78
CA GLU A 97 -10.12 31.73 -15.36
C GLU A 97 -10.23 32.97 -14.45
N ASN A 98 -11.10 32.93 -13.42
CA ASN A 98 -11.29 34.02 -12.46
C ASN A 98 -10.42 33.78 -11.22
N ASP A 99 -9.27 34.47 -11.16
CA ASP A 99 -8.32 34.46 -10.03
C ASP A 99 -8.88 35.07 -8.72
N ASN A 100 -10.12 35.61 -8.72
CA ASN A 100 -10.70 36.36 -7.60
C ASN A 100 -11.67 35.58 -6.70
N GLU A 101 -12.04 34.33 -7.03
CA GLU A 101 -12.91 33.50 -6.19
C GLU A 101 -12.12 32.43 -5.44
N LYS A 102 -12.39 32.27 -4.14
CA LYS A 102 -11.79 31.19 -3.33
C LYS A 102 -12.45 29.87 -3.68
N ILE A 103 -11.71 28.97 -4.33
CA ILE A 103 -12.18 27.63 -4.69
C ILE A 103 -11.71 26.61 -3.65
N VAL A 104 -12.63 25.77 -3.19
CA VAL A 104 -12.33 24.64 -2.29
C VAL A 104 -12.63 23.33 -3.02
N GLY A 105 -11.62 22.46 -3.15
CA GLY A 105 -11.77 21.11 -3.69
C GLY A 105 -11.91 20.10 -2.55
N ILE A 106 -12.98 19.31 -2.53
CA ILE A 106 -13.24 18.30 -1.50
C ILE A 106 -13.27 16.92 -2.17
N SER A 107 -12.36 16.02 -1.77
CA SER A 107 -12.33 14.62 -2.21
C SER A 107 -12.58 13.70 -1.02
N LEU A 108 -13.81 13.22 -0.89
CA LEU A 108 -14.21 12.30 0.19
C LEU A 108 -14.29 10.88 -0.35
N ARG A 109 -13.60 9.97 0.34
CA ARG A 109 -13.83 8.53 0.16
C ARG A 109 -15.08 8.14 0.93
N ARG A 110 -15.98 7.38 0.30
CA ARG A 110 -17.09 6.77 1.03
C ARG A 110 -16.59 5.78 2.09
N TRP A 111 -16.79 6.09 3.36
CA TRP A 111 -16.44 5.31 4.54
C TRP A 111 -17.64 5.22 5.50
N CYS A 112 -17.65 4.25 6.41
CA CYS A 112 -18.84 3.86 7.21
C CYS A 112 -19.57 4.96 8.02
N ALA A 113 -19.08 6.20 8.07
CA ALA A 113 -19.71 7.35 8.71
C ALA A 113 -20.10 8.50 7.74
N ASP A 114 -20.16 8.24 6.44
CA ASP A 114 -20.34 9.26 5.40
C ASP A 114 -21.58 10.15 5.57
N ASP A 115 -22.72 9.56 5.92
CA ASP A 115 -23.98 10.29 5.94
C ASP A 115 -23.97 11.41 6.99
N LEU A 116 -23.22 11.26 8.07
CA LEU A 116 -23.05 12.31 9.09
C LEU A 116 -22.18 13.46 8.58
N VAL A 117 -21.04 13.16 7.95
CA VAL A 117 -20.11 14.17 7.45
C VAL A 117 -20.70 14.95 6.28
N ILE A 118 -21.38 14.24 5.36
CA ILE A 118 -22.03 14.86 4.20
C ILE A 118 -23.19 15.76 4.64
N ASN A 119 -23.97 15.36 5.65
CA ASN A 119 -25.07 16.19 6.15
C ASN A 119 -24.60 17.42 6.92
N GLU A 120 -23.49 17.33 7.66
CA GLU A 120 -22.88 18.51 8.32
C GLU A 120 -22.27 19.48 7.30
N MET A 121 -21.63 18.99 6.23
CA MET A 121 -21.07 19.86 5.17
C MET A 121 -22.12 20.52 4.26
N LYS A 122 -23.38 20.06 4.28
CA LYS A 122 -24.48 20.64 3.49
C LYS A 122 -25.19 21.82 4.19
N LYS A 123 -25.01 21.98 5.50
CA LYS A 123 -25.54 23.12 6.27
C LYS A 123 -24.69 24.37 6.04
#